data_AF-A0A527Y5Q8-F1
#
_entry.id   AF-A0A527Y5Q8-F1
#
_cell.length_a   1.000
_cell.length_b   1.000
_cell.length_c   1.000
_cell.angle_alpha   90.00
_cell.angle_beta   90.00
_cell.angle_gamma   90.00
#
_symmetry.space_group_name_H-M   'P 1'
#
loop_
_entity.id
_entity.type
_entity.pdbx_description
1 polymer ?
#
loop_
_entity_poly.entity_id
_entity_poly.type
_entity_poly.pdbx_seq_one_letter_code
_entity_poly.pdbx_strand_id
1 'polypeptide(L)' 'LSEAVPLLARVYPNGLADVNHFHAAGGLGFLIRELLDEGILHEDVQTVWGEGLRPYAVEARLGTDGGVVRE' A
#
# COMPACT_ATOMS: atom_id res chain seq x y z
N LEU A 1 -14.79 10.85 6.81
CA LEU A 1 -13.62 10.16 6.22
C LEU A 1 -12.55 11.15 5.76
N SER A 2 -12.82 12.07 4.81
CA SER A 2 -11.80 13.04 4.34
C SER A 2 -11.12 13.85 5.45
N GLU A 3 -11.87 14.25 6.49
CA GLU A 3 -11.31 14.94 7.66
C GLU A 3 -10.47 14.04 8.58
N ALA A 4 -10.75 12.73 8.59
CA ALA A 4 -10.12 11.76 9.48
C ALA A 4 -8.89 11.06 8.84
N VAL A 5 -8.79 11.04 7.51
CA VAL A 5 -7.72 10.33 6.80
C VAL A 5 -6.67 11.36 6.33
N PRO A 6 -5.40 11.24 6.77
CA PRO A 6 -4.36 12.20 6.41
C PRO A 6 -3.97 12.09 4.93
N LEU A 7 -3.51 13.22 4.38
CA LEU A 7 -2.92 13.25 3.03
C LEU A 7 -1.47 12.70 3.09
N LEU A 8 -1.24 11.52 2.54
CA LEU A 8 0.08 10.86 2.54
C LEU A 8 0.86 10.98 1.22
N ALA A 9 0.17 11.17 0.08
CA ALA A 9 0.81 11.19 -1.23
C ALA A 9 0.27 12.31 -2.13
N ARG A 10 1.17 12.99 -2.86
CA ARG A 10 0.84 13.98 -3.90
C ARG A 10 1.28 13.47 -5.26
N VAL A 11 0.43 12.65 -5.87
CA VAL A 11 0.61 12.09 -7.22
C VAL A 11 -0.19 12.94 -8.22
N TYR A 12 0.27 13.03 -9.46
CA TYR A 12 -0.43 13.71 -10.54
C TYR A 12 -1.91 13.25 -10.61
N PRO A 13 -2.88 14.18 -10.69
CA PRO A 13 -2.73 15.62 -10.96
C PRO A 13 -2.49 16.52 -9.74
N ASN A 14 -2.56 16.00 -8.51
CA ASN A 14 -2.45 16.79 -7.27
C ASN A 14 -1.00 17.05 -6.82
N GLY A 15 -0.03 16.52 -7.57
CA GLY A 15 1.40 16.74 -7.38
C GLY A 15 2.18 16.47 -8.68
N LEU A 16 3.48 16.68 -8.64
CA LEU A 16 4.36 16.50 -9.80
C LEU A 16 4.84 15.05 -9.99
N ALA A 17 4.70 14.21 -8.95
CA ALA A 17 5.12 12.81 -8.99
C ALA A 17 4.13 11.98 -9.83
N ASP A 18 4.65 11.09 -10.66
CA ASP A 18 3.87 10.08 -11.36
C ASP A 18 3.73 8.80 -10.51
N VAL A 19 3.06 7.78 -11.06
CA VAL A 19 2.89 6.49 -10.38
C VAL A 19 4.21 5.74 -10.17
N ASN A 20 5.23 6.00 -11.01
CA ASN A 20 6.53 5.34 -10.88
C ASN A 20 7.29 5.92 -9.68
N HIS A 21 7.28 7.24 -9.51
CA HIS A 21 7.86 7.90 -8.35
C HIS A 21 7.10 7.51 -7.07
N PHE A 22 5.76 7.45 -7.13
CA PHE A 22 4.97 6.92 -6.02
C PHE A 22 5.37 5.48 -5.64
N HIS A 23 5.52 4.61 -6.64
CA HIS A 23 5.96 3.23 -6.43
C HIS A 23 7.37 3.17 -5.82
N ALA A 24 8.31 3.95 -6.35
CA ALA A 24 9.68 4.03 -5.84
C ALA A 24 9.75 4.58 -4.40
N ALA A 25 8.78 5.38 -3.98
CA ALA A 25 8.64 5.86 -2.60
C ALA A 25 8.01 4.83 -1.64
N GLY A 26 7.72 3.61 -2.10
CA GLY A 26 7.14 2.52 -1.29
C GLY A 26 5.70 2.15 -1.68
N GLY A 27 5.06 2.92 -2.57
CA GLY A 27 3.79 2.57 -3.19
C GLY A 27 2.65 2.28 -2.22
N LEU A 28 1.78 1.35 -2.61
CA LEU A 28 0.60 0.99 -1.81
C LEU A 28 0.95 0.22 -0.54
N GLY A 29 1.99 -0.62 -0.57
CA GLY A 29 2.40 -1.38 0.62
C GLY A 29 2.77 -0.45 1.77
N PHE A 30 3.51 0.62 1.47
CA PHE A 30 3.80 1.69 2.42
C PHE A 30 2.52 2.33 2.97
N LEU A 31 1.62 2.83 2.10
CA LEU A 31 0.39 3.49 2.55
C LEU A 31 -0.50 2.60 3.41
N ILE A 32 -0.67 1.34 3.01
CA ILE A 32 -1.49 0.36 3.76
C ILE A 32 -0.88 0.14 5.14
N ARG A 33 0.44 -0.01 5.25
CA ARG A 33 1.12 -0.15 6.54
C ARG A 33 0.89 1.05 7.45
N GLU A 34 1.19 2.25 6.97
CA GLU A 34 1.09 3.46 7.80
C GLU A 34 -0.36 3.70 8.27
N LEU A 35 -1.35 3.47 7.40
CA LEU A 35 -2.76 3.63 7.78
C LEU A 35 -3.27 2.55 8.74
N LEU A 36 -2.78 1.31 8.62
CA LEU A 36 -3.08 0.24 9.59
C LEU A 36 -2.44 0.52 10.94
N ASP A 37 -1.18 0.97 10.96
CA ASP A 37 -0.44 1.24 12.20
C ASP A 37 -1.04 2.43 12.98
N GLU A 38 -1.59 3.42 12.29
CA GLU A 38 -2.34 4.53 12.88
C GLU A 38 -3.81 4.16 13.23
N GLY A 39 -4.25 2.94 12.94
CA GLY A 39 -5.62 2.48 13.22
C GLY A 39 -6.70 3.16 12.38
N ILE A 40 -6.32 3.76 11.24
CA ILE A 40 -7.22 4.49 10.32
C ILE A 40 -7.75 3.54 9.22
N LEU A 41 -7.19 2.34 9.12
CA LEU A 41 -7.61 1.29 8.18
C LEU A 41 -8.03 0.03 8.93
N HIS A 42 -9.09 -0.61 8.46
CA HIS A 42 -9.58 -1.87 9.03
C HIS A 42 -8.69 -3.04 8.60
N GLU A 43 -8.08 -3.72 9.57
CA GLU A 43 -7.28 -4.92 9.31
C GLU A 43 -8.17 -6.14 9.03
N ASP A 44 -9.35 -6.20 9.66
CA ASP A 44 -10.28 -7.34 9.74
C ASP A 44 -11.21 -7.44 8.53
N VAL A 45 -10.63 -7.44 7.33
CA VAL A 45 -11.38 -7.53 6.06
C VAL A 45 -11.07 -8.82 5.30
N GLN A 46 -12.04 -9.29 4.53
CA GLN A 46 -11.85 -10.38 3.58
C GLN A 46 -11.26 -9.83 2.28
N THR A 47 -10.17 -10.44 1.83
CA THR A 47 -9.47 -10.10 0.59
C THR A 47 -9.38 -11.33 -0.33
N VAL A 48 -8.95 -11.13 -1.57
CA VAL A 48 -8.69 -12.27 -2.49
C VAL A 48 -7.53 -13.16 -2.01
N TRP A 49 -6.72 -12.66 -1.08
CA TRP A 49 -5.61 -13.39 -0.49
C TRP A 49 -5.94 -13.96 0.91
N GLY A 50 -7.23 -13.93 1.28
CA GLY A 50 -7.72 -14.41 2.58
C GLY A 50 -8.09 -13.27 3.52
N GLU A 51 -8.21 -13.60 4.80
CA GLU A 51 -8.55 -12.64 5.84
C GLU A 51 -7.34 -11.78 6.23
N GLY A 52 -7.57 -10.50 6.45
CA GLY A 52 -6.53 -9.57 6.88
C GLY A 52 -6.05 -8.65 5.75
N LEU A 53 -5.83 -7.38 6.08
CA LEU A 53 -5.24 -6.41 5.14
C LEU A 53 -3.73 -6.25 5.33
N ARG A 54 -3.19 -6.62 6.49
CA ARG A 54 -1.75 -6.56 6.80
C ARG A 54 -0.86 -7.25 5.75
N PRO A 55 -1.23 -8.40 5.14
CA PRO A 55 -0.42 -9.03 4.09
C PRO A 55 -0.20 -8.17 2.84
N TYR A 56 -1.00 -7.11 2.63
CA TYR A 56 -0.82 -6.17 1.52
C TYR A 56 0.18 -5.03 1.83
N ALA A 57 0.75 -4.99 3.04
CA ALA A 57 1.74 -4.00 3.46
C ALA A 57 3.16 -4.24 2.91
N VAL A 58 3.32 -5.20 1.99
CA VAL A 58 4.60 -5.62 1.38
C VAL A 58 4.55 -5.47 -0.14
N GLU A 59 5.71 -5.40 -0.79
CA GLU A 59 5.79 -5.32 -2.25
C GLU A 59 5.88 -6.74 -2.85
N ALA A 60 5.06 -7.01 -3.87
CA ALA A 60 5.15 -8.26 -4.62
C ALA A 60 6.16 -8.13 -5.77
N ARG A 61 7.13 -9.04 -5.83
CA ARG A 61 8.14 -9.14 -6.88
C ARG A 61 8.08 -10.50 -7.56
N LEU A 62 8.60 -10.56 -8.78
CA LEU A 62 8.81 -11.82 -9.49
C LEU A 62 10.11 -12.46 -8.98
N GLY A 63 9.99 -13.66 -8.43
CA GLY A 63 11.12 -14.49 -8.00
C GLY A 63 11.92 -15.04 -9.18
N THR A 64 13.16 -15.44 -8.90
CA THR A 64 14.06 -16.03 -9.90
C THR A 64 13.59 -17.39 -10.42
N ASP A 65 12.70 -18.05 -9.68
CA ASP A 65 12.01 -19.30 -10.03
C ASP A 65 10.69 -19.06 -10.78
N GLY A 66 10.34 -17.81 -11.07
CA GLY A 66 9.04 -17.42 -11.66
C GLY A 66 7.89 -17.39 -10.66
N GLY A 67 8.16 -17.62 -9.37
CA GLY A 67 7.20 -17.46 -8.28
C GLY A 67 6.99 -16.00 -7.88
N VAL A 68 6.11 -15.78 -6.90
CA VAL A 68 5.94 -14.46 -6.27
C VAL A 68 6.78 -14.41 -5.01
N VAL A 69 7.71 -13.46 -4.96
CA VAL A 69 8.49 -13.09 -3.75
C VAL A 69 7.90 -11.82 -3.16
N ARG A 70 8.01 -11.65 -1.84
CA ARG A 70 7.47 -10.51 -1.11
C ARG A 70 8.56 -9.90 -0.25
N GLU A 71 8.70 -8.59 -0.33
CA GLU A 71 9.69 -7.79 0.40
C GLU A 71 9.02 -6.67 1.22
#